data_AF-A0A7X0L3M5-F1
#
_entry.id   AF-A0A7X0L3M5-F1
#
_cell.length_a   1.000
_cell.length_b   1.000
_cell.length_c   1.000
_cell.angle_alpha   90.00
_cell.angle_beta   90.00
_cell.angle_gamma   90.00
#
_symmetry.space_group_name_H-M   'P 1'
#
loop_
_entity.id
_entity.type
_entity.pdbx_description
1 polymer ?
#
loop_
_entity_poly.entity_id
_entity_poly.type
_entity_poly.pdbx_seq_one_letter_code
_entity_poly.pdbx_strand_id
1 'polypeptide(L)'
;MEHAPGTRWTEAIPAGYGAAAAGVLRFLVSGAADFAWHSVFGIEQGLKALFSPSHLGLATGGFLILGAPFSAAWHSPEPSWQRLMPAVVSAMLSGMVAAFILQEFAVFARHGLIQTYSGAAGAQPAVTIPTSSSIVVSLASFFVSTATLFMPVLLLSLRWRLHAAVPVAMALLPSVALQTMVALRDAWLVPVALVGAVLVGVVWAMVRPTPDRQARLMTAIGLSPVVFWAPYFAGVALHDRALSFSPEIWGGTLAWTGLEMLALAALTLNLRATERTITVPPAH
;
A
#
# COMPACT_ATOMS: atom_id res chain seq x y z
N MET A 1 -25.05 15.95 18.97
CA MET A 1 -24.18 16.18 20.14
C MET A 1 -24.28 17.64 20.48
N GLU A 2 -25.04 18.00 21.51
CA GLU A 2 -25.07 19.36 22.04
C GLU A 2 -23.76 19.63 22.79
N HIS A 3 -23.13 20.77 22.52
CA HIS A 3 -21.98 21.24 23.27
C HIS A 3 -22.41 21.63 24.70
N ALA A 4 -21.80 21.01 25.71
CA ALA A 4 -21.83 21.55 27.07
C ALA A 4 -20.90 22.77 27.13
N PRO A 5 -21.36 23.96 27.55
CA PRO A 5 -20.50 25.13 27.64
C PRO A 5 -19.36 24.89 28.66
N GLY A 6 -18.11 25.05 28.21
CA GLY A 6 -16.90 25.00 29.07
C GLY A 6 -15.86 23.94 28.73
N THR A 7 -16.14 23.00 27.82
CA THR A 7 -15.16 21.98 27.40
C THR A 7 -14.12 22.54 26.43
N ARG A 8 -12.86 22.10 26.53
CA ARG A 8 -11.82 22.49 25.56
C ARG A 8 -12.18 21.94 24.18
N TRP A 9 -11.91 22.67 23.10
CA TRP A 9 -12.23 22.21 21.73
C TRP A 9 -11.60 20.85 21.38
N THR A 10 -10.48 20.50 22.02
CA THR A 10 -9.82 19.19 21.90
C THR A 10 -10.65 18.04 22.48
N GLU A 11 -11.48 18.31 23.49
CA GLU A 11 -12.38 17.34 24.13
C GLU A 11 -13.67 17.12 23.31
N ALA A 12 -13.98 18.04 22.38
CA ALA A 12 -15.11 17.91 21.47
C ALA A 12 -14.80 17.05 20.23
N ILE A 13 -13.54 16.66 20.02
CA ILE A 13 -13.12 15.83 18.88
C ILE A 13 -13.49 14.37 19.15
N PRO A 14 -14.30 13.71 18.29
CA PRO A 14 -14.65 12.31 18.49
C PRO A 14 -13.43 11.38 18.46
N ALA A 15 -13.51 10.27 19.19
CA ALA A 15 -12.45 9.25 19.21
C ALA A 15 -12.09 8.82 17.77
N GLY A 16 -10.79 8.80 17.47
CA GLY A 16 -10.26 8.48 16.15
C GLY A 16 -10.07 9.67 15.20
N TYR A 17 -10.63 10.86 15.49
CA TYR A 17 -10.52 12.05 14.63
C TYR A 17 -9.36 12.99 15.00
N GLY A 18 -8.69 12.78 16.15
CA GLY A 18 -7.60 13.66 16.60
C GLY A 18 -6.46 13.82 15.58
N ALA A 19 -6.04 12.72 14.95
CA ALA A 19 -5.04 12.72 13.90
C ALA A 19 -5.47 13.56 12.68
N ALA A 20 -6.74 13.44 12.27
CA ALA A 20 -7.27 14.22 11.14
C ALA A 20 -7.39 15.71 11.46
N ALA A 21 -7.74 16.09 12.69
CA ALA A 21 -7.74 17.50 13.10
C ALA A 21 -6.33 18.12 12.96
N ALA A 22 -5.29 17.41 13.42
CA ALA A 22 -3.90 17.81 13.19
C ALA A 22 -3.53 17.81 11.69
N GLY A 23 -4.05 16.82 10.94
CA GLY A 23 -3.88 16.71 9.49
C GLY A 23 -4.43 17.90 8.72
N VAL A 24 -5.62 18.41 9.08
CA VAL A 24 -6.23 19.60 8.47
C VAL A 24 -5.34 20.81 8.66
N LEU A 25 -4.88 21.07 9.88
CA LEU A 25 -3.99 22.19 10.16
C LEU A 25 -2.69 22.09 9.36
N ARG A 26 -2.08 20.90 9.35
CA ARG A 26 -0.87 20.65 8.57
C ARG A 26 -1.09 20.87 7.08
N PHE A 27 -2.18 20.33 6.53
CA PHE A 27 -2.51 20.46 5.11
C PHE A 27 -2.68 21.92 4.70
N LEU A 28 -3.40 22.71 5.49
CA LEU A 28 -3.61 24.14 5.22
C LEU A 28 -2.30 24.95 5.27
N VAL A 29 -1.50 24.75 6.32
CA VAL A 29 -0.20 25.42 6.46
C VAL A 29 0.74 25.03 5.33
N SER A 30 0.80 23.73 4.99
CA SER A 30 1.63 23.25 3.89
C SER A 30 1.15 23.73 2.53
N GLY A 31 -0.16 23.88 2.30
CA GLY A 31 -0.69 24.45 1.05
C GLY A 31 -0.36 25.94 0.90
N ALA A 32 -0.41 26.71 1.99
CA ALA A 32 0.03 28.11 1.97
C ALA A 32 1.54 28.21 1.71
N ALA A 33 2.32 27.34 2.34
CA ALA A 33 3.76 27.24 2.10
C ALA A 33 4.07 26.83 0.65
N ASP A 34 3.29 25.91 0.08
CA ASP A 34 3.41 25.46 -1.32
C ASP A 34 3.18 26.60 -2.30
N PHE A 35 2.10 27.36 -2.10
CA PHE A 35 1.80 28.53 -2.91
C PHE A 35 2.92 29.59 -2.83
N ALA A 36 3.40 29.88 -1.63
CA ALA A 36 4.50 30.81 -1.43
C ALA A 36 5.79 30.30 -2.09
N TRP A 37 6.07 29.01 -1.97
CA TRP A 37 7.24 28.36 -2.56
C TRP A 37 7.23 28.47 -4.08
N HIS A 38 6.11 28.11 -4.72
CA HIS A 38 5.96 28.24 -6.17
C HIS A 38 6.05 29.70 -6.65
N SER A 39 5.66 30.67 -5.81
CA SER A 39 5.76 32.10 -6.13
C SER A 39 7.20 32.63 -6.09
N VAL A 40 8.08 32.03 -5.29
CA VAL A 40 9.47 32.49 -5.09
C VAL A 40 10.47 31.65 -5.88
N PHE A 41 10.32 30.33 -5.86
CA PHE A 41 11.28 29.37 -6.40
C PHE A 41 10.81 28.70 -7.71
N GLY A 42 9.56 28.91 -8.12
CA GLY A 42 8.95 28.24 -9.25
C GLY A 42 8.45 26.83 -8.91
N ILE A 43 7.90 26.14 -9.92
CA ILE A 43 7.27 24.82 -9.77
C ILE A 43 8.32 23.71 -9.94
N GLU A 44 8.45 22.83 -8.96
CA GLU A 44 9.33 21.66 -9.06
C GLU A 44 8.81 20.60 -10.04
N GLN A 45 9.74 19.89 -10.68
CA GLN A 45 9.44 18.83 -11.65
C GLN A 45 10.14 17.52 -11.27
N GLY A 46 9.49 16.40 -11.60
CA GLY A 46 10.00 15.06 -11.36
C GLY A 46 10.32 14.79 -9.88
N LEU A 47 11.48 14.19 -9.61
CA LEU A 47 11.90 13.82 -8.25
C LEU A 47 11.90 15.01 -7.28
N LYS A 48 12.27 16.22 -7.73
CA LYS A 48 12.33 17.40 -6.86
C LYS A 48 10.97 17.70 -6.21
N ALA A 49 9.88 17.51 -6.96
CA ALA A 49 8.53 17.70 -6.43
C ALA A 49 8.24 16.74 -5.28
N LEU A 50 8.69 15.49 -5.36
CA LEU A 50 8.47 14.47 -4.33
C LEU A 50 9.20 14.78 -3.01
N PHE A 51 10.35 15.46 -3.10
CA PHE A 51 11.15 15.88 -1.95
C PHE A 51 10.86 17.31 -1.49
N SER A 52 9.90 18.00 -2.11
CA SER A 52 9.54 19.36 -1.71
C SER A 52 8.92 19.36 -0.30
N PRO A 53 9.41 20.19 0.64
CA PRO A 53 8.90 20.22 2.01
C PRO A 53 7.40 20.51 2.10
N SER A 54 6.86 21.35 1.21
CA SER A 54 5.42 21.66 1.16
C SER A 54 4.61 20.46 0.70
N HIS A 55 5.02 19.77 -0.36
CA HIS A 55 4.38 18.54 -0.83
C HIS A 55 4.42 17.42 0.21
N LEU A 56 5.54 17.22 0.91
CA LEU A 56 5.62 16.25 2.00
C LEU A 56 4.67 16.61 3.15
N GLY A 57 4.54 17.89 3.45
CA GLY A 57 3.58 18.42 4.41
C GLY A 57 2.13 18.15 4.02
N LEU A 58 1.77 18.45 2.78
CA LEU A 58 0.46 18.17 2.17
C LEU A 58 0.15 16.67 2.16
N ALA A 59 1.10 15.84 1.74
CA ALA A 59 0.93 14.38 1.71
C ALA A 59 0.71 13.82 3.11
N THR A 60 1.49 14.28 4.10
CA THR A 60 1.31 13.86 5.50
C THR A 60 -0.06 14.30 6.03
N GLY A 61 -0.45 15.56 5.79
CA GLY A 61 -1.75 16.08 6.20
C GLY A 61 -2.90 15.29 5.55
N GLY A 62 -2.81 15.04 4.25
CA GLY A 62 -3.76 14.24 3.48
C GLY A 62 -3.87 12.81 4.01
N PHE A 63 -2.74 12.16 4.32
CA PHE A 63 -2.74 10.82 4.89
C PHE A 63 -3.47 10.75 6.25
N LEU A 64 -3.24 11.73 7.13
CA LEU A 64 -3.90 11.82 8.43
C LEU A 64 -5.40 12.08 8.31
N ILE A 65 -5.81 12.94 7.36
CA ILE A 65 -7.23 13.24 7.08
C ILE A 65 -7.92 11.99 6.52
N LEU A 66 -7.33 11.37 5.50
CA LEU A 66 -7.89 10.19 4.84
C LEU A 66 -7.99 8.99 5.78
N GLY A 67 -7.12 8.88 6.78
CA GLY A 67 -7.14 7.81 7.78
C GLY A 67 -8.24 7.92 8.85
N ALA A 68 -8.97 9.04 8.93
CA ALA A 68 -9.97 9.24 9.98
C ALA A 68 -11.08 8.19 10.01
N PRO A 69 -11.75 7.84 8.90
CA PRO A 69 -12.80 6.83 8.94
C PRO A 69 -12.30 5.44 9.38
N PHE A 70 -11.08 5.06 8.98
CA PHE A 70 -10.44 3.84 9.48
C PHE A 70 -10.22 3.91 11.00
N SER A 71 -9.63 5.00 11.49
CA SER A 71 -9.37 5.22 12.91
C SER A 71 -10.66 5.24 13.73
N ALA A 72 -11.71 5.92 13.25
CA ALA A 72 -13.01 5.98 13.90
C ALA A 72 -13.69 4.60 13.99
N ALA A 73 -13.66 3.81 12.89
CA ALA A 73 -14.16 2.45 12.91
C ALA A 73 -13.37 1.56 13.88
N TRP A 74 -12.05 1.78 14.02
CA TRP A 74 -11.22 1.08 14.99
C TRP A 74 -11.54 1.43 16.45
N HIS A 75 -12.26 2.51 16.74
CA HIS A 75 -12.69 2.82 18.10
C HIS A 75 -14.17 2.50 18.34
N SER A 76 -14.85 1.97 17.34
CA SER A 76 -16.29 1.67 17.41
C SER A 76 -16.56 0.17 17.68
N PRO A 77 -17.71 -0.17 18.29
CA PRO A 77 -18.21 -1.55 18.36
C PRO A 77 -18.33 -2.17 16.96
N GLU A 78 -18.20 -3.49 16.84
CA GLU A 78 -18.10 -4.22 15.56
C GLU A 78 -19.14 -3.74 14.53
N PRO A 79 -18.72 -2.94 13.52
CA PRO A 79 -19.64 -2.37 12.56
C PRO A 79 -20.13 -3.45 11.59
N SER A 80 -21.39 -3.34 11.16
CA SER A 80 -21.87 -4.12 10.01
C SER A 80 -21.02 -3.83 8.77
N TRP A 81 -21.00 -4.75 7.80
CA TRP A 81 -20.18 -4.60 6.59
C TRP A 81 -20.41 -3.27 5.84
N GLN A 82 -21.67 -2.84 5.77
CA GLN A 82 -22.04 -1.55 5.15
C GLN A 82 -21.41 -0.36 5.88
N ARG A 83 -21.35 -0.42 7.23
CA ARG A 83 -20.73 0.61 8.07
C ARG A 83 -19.21 0.55 8.07
N LEU A 84 -18.62 -0.56 7.61
CA LEU A 84 -17.17 -0.71 7.46
C LEU A 84 -16.65 -0.14 6.13
N MET A 85 -17.50 0.07 5.12
CA MET A 85 -17.09 0.59 3.81
C MET A 85 -16.32 1.91 3.86
N PRO A 86 -16.71 2.93 4.65
CA PRO A 86 -15.92 4.13 4.79
C PRO A 86 -14.50 3.86 5.31
N ALA A 87 -14.32 2.91 6.23
CA ALA A 87 -13.02 2.53 6.76
C ALA A 87 -12.17 1.77 5.74
N VAL A 88 -12.78 0.89 4.93
CA VAL A 88 -12.09 0.20 3.82
C VAL A 88 -11.62 1.19 2.77
N VAL A 89 -12.51 2.10 2.35
CA VAL A 89 -12.17 3.16 1.37
C VAL A 89 -11.10 4.09 1.94
N SER A 90 -11.22 4.49 3.20
CA SER A 90 -10.21 5.28 3.92
C SER A 90 -8.84 4.62 3.89
N ALA A 91 -8.75 3.34 4.29
CA ALA A 91 -7.48 2.59 4.29
C ALA A 91 -6.91 2.45 2.86
N MET A 92 -7.76 2.24 1.86
CA MET A 92 -7.34 2.16 0.46
C MET A 92 -6.79 3.49 -0.05
N LEU A 93 -7.49 4.61 0.20
CA LEU A 93 -7.04 5.94 -0.19
C LEU A 93 -5.74 6.35 0.52
N SER A 94 -5.61 6.06 1.82
CA SER A 94 -4.35 6.25 2.55
C SER A 94 -3.22 5.41 1.94
N GLY A 95 -3.49 4.14 1.57
CA GLY A 95 -2.55 3.29 0.85
C GLY A 95 -2.18 3.83 -0.53
N MET A 96 -3.13 4.41 -1.27
CA MET A 96 -2.87 5.06 -2.56
C MET A 96 -2.02 6.32 -2.44
N VAL A 97 -2.21 7.12 -1.38
CA VAL A 97 -1.31 8.24 -1.08
C VAL A 97 0.11 7.74 -0.79
N ALA A 98 0.25 6.66 -0.01
CA ALA A 98 1.56 6.04 0.20
C ALA A 98 2.17 5.53 -1.11
N ALA A 99 1.38 4.89 -1.98
CA ALA A 99 1.82 4.42 -3.29
C ALA A 99 2.28 5.57 -4.20
N PHE A 100 1.58 6.69 -4.18
CA PHE A 100 1.97 7.90 -4.90
C PHE A 100 3.29 8.46 -4.37
N ILE A 101 3.46 8.56 -3.06
CA ILE A 101 4.71 9.06 -2.46
C ILE A 101 5.89 8.11 -2.72
N LEU A 102 5.62 6.81 -2.80
CA LEU A 102 6.61 5.77 -3.05
C LEU A 102 6.69 5.38 -4.54
N GLN A 103 6.14 6.19 -5.45
CA GLN A 103 5.99 5.85 -6.86
C GLN A 103 7.30 5.53 -7.59
N GLU A 104 8.43 6.01 -7.08
CA GLU A 104 9.76 5.68 -7.64
C GLU A 104 10.14 4.20 -7.46
N PHE A 105 9.48 3.54 -6.51
CA PHE A 105 9.58 2.11 -6.22
C PHE A 105 8.34 1.33 -6.69
N ALA A 106 7.39 2.00 -7.36
CA ALA A 106 6.15 1.36 -7.79
C ALA A 106 6.39 0.53 -9.05
N VAL A 107 6.31 -0.80 -8.89
CA VAL A 107 6.53 -1.76 -9.98
C VAL A 107 5.61 -1.47 -11.18
N PHE A 108 4.34 -1.16 -10.92
CA PHE A 108 3.36 -0.82 -11.96
C PHE A 108 3.51 0.59 -12.55
N ALA A 109 4.40 1.45 -12.05
CA ALA A 109 4.72 2.72 -12.70
C ALA A 109 6.00 2.65 -13.54
N ARG A 110 6.76 1.55 -13.45
CA ARG A 110 8.13 1.44 -13.96
C ARG A 110 8.42 0.04 -14.53
N HIS A 111 8.00 -0.23 -15.76
CA HIS A 111 8.23 -1.52 -16.43
C HIS A 111 9.73 -1.93 -16.51
N GLY A 112 10.63 -0.95 -16.66
CA GLY A 112 12.09 -1.18 -16.72
C GLY A 112 12.76 -1.56 -15.40
N LEU A 113 12.02 -1.89 -14.34
CA LEU A 113 12.62 -2.38 -13.11
C LEU A 113 13.18 -3.79 -13.31
N ILE A 114 12.35 -4.76 -13.71
CA ILE A 114 12.84 -6.14 -13.86
C ILE A 114 13.52 -6.46 -15.18
N GLN A 115 13.36 -5.60 -16.19
CA GLN A 115 13.98 -5.75 -17.50
C GLN A 115 15.04 -4.68 -17.68
N THR A 116 16.26 -5.13 -17.97
CA THR A 116 17.33 -4.22 -18.40
C THR A 116 17.36 -4.20 -19.92
N TYR A 117 17.21 -3.01 -20.48
CA TYR A 117 17.23 -2.79 -21.92
C TYR A 117 18.55 -2.16 -22.34
N SER A 118 19.08 -2.60 -23.48
CA SER A 118 20.19 -1.95 -24.17
C SER A 118 19.80 -1.63 -25.61
N GLY A 119 20.31 -0.52 -26.14
CA GLY A 119 20.07 -0.12 -27.53
C GLY A 119 20.45 1.33 -27.79
N ALA A 120 20.91 1.62 -29.00
CA ALA A 120 21.10 3.00 -29.46
C ALA A 120 19.74 3.71 -29.60
N ALA A 121 19.72 5.03 -29.44
CA ALA A 121 18.51 5.83 -29.66
C ALA A 121 17.94 5.56 -31.06
N GLY A 122 16.70 5.08 -31.13
CA GLY A 122 16.01 4.73 -32.38
C GLY A 122 16.11 3.25 -32.80
N ALA A 123 16.87 2.41 -32.10
CA ALA A 123 16.82 0.96 -32.27
C ALA A 123 15.76 0.31 -31.37
N GLN A 124 15.27 -0.87 -31.75
CA GLN A 124 14.44 -1.68 -30.88
C GLN A 124 15.27 -2.11 -29.65
N PRO A 125 14.83 -1.79 -28.42
CA PRO A 125 15.58 -2.13 -27.22
C PRO A 125 15.67 -3.65 -27.05
N ALA A 126 16.89 -4.16 -26.87
CA ALA A 126 17.16 -5.57 -26.60
C ALA A 126 17.27 -5.82 -25.10
N VAL A 127 16.66 -6.91 -24.61
CA VAL A 127 16.77 -7.35 -23.22
C VAL A 127 18.19 -7.85 -22.95
N THR A 128 18.82 -7.36 -21.88
CA THR A 128 20.18 -7.72 -21.47
C THR A 128 20.25 -8.24 -20.04
N ILE A 129 21.42 -8.75 -19.68
CA ILE A 129 21.74 -9.15 -18.31
C ILE A 129 21.65 -7.91 -17.39
N PRO A 130 20.97 -8.01 -16.25
CA PRO A 130 20.82 -6.91 -15.32
C PRO A 130 22.12 -6.68 -14.53
N THR A 131 22.37 -5.42 -14.17
CA THR A 131 23.46 -5.08 -13.25
C THR A 131 23.04 -5.37 -11.81
N SER A 132 24.01 -5.57 -10.90
CA SER A 132 23.73 -5.72 -9.47
C SER A 132 22.90 -4.57 -8.91
N SER A 133 23.17 -3.34 -9.35
CA SER A 133 22.39 -2.16 -8.95
C SER A 133 20.94 -2.21 -9.43
N SER A 134 20.69 -2.62 -10.68
CA SER A 134 19.32 -2.77 -11.20
C SER A 134 18.53 -3.85 -10.48
N ILE A 135 19.19 -4.95 -10.09
CA ILE A 135 18.58 -6.01 -9.27
C ILE A 135 18.18 -5.44 -7.91
N VAL A 136 19.09 -4.75 -7.22
CA VAL A 136 18.81 -4.17 -5.89
C VAL A 136 17.66 -3.17 -5.92
N VAL A 137 17.62 -2.27 -6.91
CA VAL A 137 16.52 -1.30 -7.06
C VAL A 137 15.19 -2.01 -7.32
N SER A 138 15.20 -3.07 -8.13
CA SER A 138 14.00 -3.86 -8.40
C SER A 138 13.50 -4.59 -7.16
N LEU A 139 14.40 -5.24 -6.41
CA LEU A 139 14.04 -5.91 -5.16
C LEU A 139 13.43 -4.92 -4.16
N ALA A 140 14.06 -3.75 -3.99
CA ALA A 140 13.49 -2.69 -3.17
C ALA A 140 12.10 -2.27 -3.66
N SER A 141 11.91 -2.18 -4.98
CA SER A 141 10.62 -1.85 -5.59
C SER A 141 9.53 -2.88 -5.30
N PHE A 142 9.84 -4.18 -5.39
CA PHE A 142 8.90 -5.22 -5.02
C PHE A 142 8.53 -5.20 -3.54
N PHE A 143 9.50 -5.01 -2.65
CA PHE A 143 9.23 -4.98 -1.20
C PHE A 143 8.39 -3.75 -0.83
N VAL A 144 8.78 -2.57 -1.29
CA VAL A 144 8.02 -1.34 -1.05
C VAL A 144 6.62 -1.41 -1.65
N SER A 145 6.48 -1.91 -2.88
CA SER A 145 5.17 -2.12 -3.51
C SER A 145 4.33 -3.14 -2.75
N THR A 146 4.94 -4.24 -2.28
CA THR A 146 4.28 -5.28 -1.48
C THR A 146 3.74 -4.72 -0.18
N ALA A 147 4.59 -4.05 0.61
CA ALA A 147 4.18 -3.41 1.85
C ALA A 147 3.04 -2.40 1.61
N THR A 148 3.16 -1.57 0.56
CA THR A 148 2.18 -0.54 0.23
C THR A 148 0.80 -1.14 -0.11
N LEU A 149 0.76 -2.22 -0.90
CA LEU A 149 -0.49 -2.85 -1.35
C LEU A 149 -1.12 -3.72 -0.25
N PHE A 150 -0.32 -4.47 0.52
CA PHE A 150 -0.82 -5.52 1.41
C PHE A 150 -0.81 -5.14 2.90
N MET A 151 -0.09 -4.10 3.34
CA MET A 151 -0.19 -3.63 4.72
C MET A 151 -1.60 -3.15 5.10
N PRO A 152 -2.30 -2.34 4.26
CA PRO A 152 -3.68 -1.94 4.57
C PRO A 152 -4.63 -3.15 4.71
N VAL A 153 -4.44 -4.18 3.88
CA VAL A 153 -5.19 -5.44 3.95
C VAL A 153 -4.92 -6.16 5.27
N LEU A 154 -3.65 -6.29 5.67
CA LEU A 154 -3.26 -6.88 6.96
C LEU A 154 -3.93 -6.13 8.11
N LEU A 155 -3.77 -4.81 8.18
CA LEU A 155 -4.30 -3.98 9.28
C LEU A 155 -5.83 -4.09 9.41
N LEU A 156 -6.56 -4.06 8.29
CA LEU A 156 -8.01 -4.30 8.28
C LEU A 156 -8.35 -5.72 8.79
N SER A 157 -7.61 -6.72 8.33
CA SER A 157 -7.84 -8.14 8.64
C SER A 157 -7.51 -8.53 10.08
N LEU A 158 -6.73 -7.69 10.77
CA LEU A 158 -6.48 -7.85 12.18
C LEU A 158 -7.80 -7.72 12.97
N ARG A 159 -8.69 -6.80 12.62
CA ARG A 159 -9.92 -6.56 13.40
C ARG A 159 -11.18 -7.09 12.74
N TRP A 160 -11.24 -7.10 11.42
CA TRP A 160 -12.46 -7.41 10.70
C TRP A 160 -12.27 -8.58 9.75
N ARG A 161 -13.34 -9.36 9.58
CA ARG A 161 -13.43 -10.36 8.51
C ARG A 161 -13.72 -9.65 7.20
N LEU A 162 -12.77 -9.69 6.28
CA LEU A 162 -12.90 -9.02 4.98
C LEU A 162 -13.53 -9.94 3.94
N HIS A 163 -14.44 -9.39 3.15
CA HIS A 163 -14.87 -10.02 1.90
C HIS A 163 -13.69 -10.09 0.92
N ALA A 164 -13.60 -11.16 0.13
CA ALA A 164 -12.50 -11.38 -0.83
C ALA A 164 -12.35 -10.25 -1.87
N ALA A 165 -13.42 -9.51 -2.14
CA ALA A 165 -13.39 -8.33 -3.03
C ALA A 165 -12.52 -7.19 -2.49
N VAL A 166 -12.31 -7.08 -1.17
CA VAL A 166 -11.50 -5.99 -0.59
C VAL A 166 -10.02 -6.12 -0.96
N PRO A 167 -9.32 -7.23 -0.68
CA PRO A 167 -7.92 -7.35 -1.08
C PRO A 167 -7.75 -7.36 -2.61
N VAL A 168 -8.74 -7.83 -3.39
CA VAL A 168 -8.75 -7.66 -4.86
C VAL A 168 -8.72 -6.18 -5.23
N ALA A 169 -9.63 -5.37 -4.68
CA ALA A 169 -9.71 -3.95 -4.97
C ALA A 169 -8.46 -3.19 -4.49
N MET A 170 -7.94 -3.52 -3.31
CA MET A 170 -6.75 -2.89 -2.72
C MET A 170 -5.45 -3.25 -3.46
N ALA A 171 -5.39 -4.40 -4.15
CA ALA A 171 -4.27 -4.73 -5.02
C ALA A 171 -4.43 -4.09 -6.41
N LEU A 172 -5.65 -4.13 -6.99
CA LEU A 172 -5.89 -3.70 -8.37
C LEU A 172 -5.94 -2.17 -8.53
N LEU A 173 -6.71 -1.47 -7.70
CA LEU A 173 -6.97 -0.04 -7.91
C LEU A 173 -5.71 0.82 -7.80
N PRO A 174 -4.80 0.61 -6.82
CA PRO A 174 -3.53 1.34 -6.81
C PRO A 174 -2.66 1.01 -8.02
N SER A 175 -2.60 -0.25 -8.47
CA SER A 175 -1.84 -0.63 -9.67
C SER A 175 -2.36 0.04 -10.93
N VAL A 176 -3.69 0.13 -11.09
CA VAL A 176 -4.32 0.86 -12.21
C VAL A 176 -4.03 2.35 -12.09
N ALA A 177 -4.17 2.94 -10.90
CA ALA A 177 -3.88 4.35 -10.67
C ALA A 177 -2.41 4.69 -11.04
N LEU A 178 -1.45 3.88 -10.59
CA LEU A 178 -0.04 4.03 -10.93
C LEU A 178 0.22 3.96 -12.45
N GLN A 179 -0.48 3.08 -13.18
CA GLN A 179 -0.42 3.05 -14.64
C GLN A 179 -1.03 4.30 -15.28
N THR A 180 -2.17 4.78 -14.79
CA THR A 180 -2.77 6.03 -15.30
C THR A 180 -1.87 7.24 -15.10
N MET A 181 -1.12 7.28 -13.99
CA MET A 181 -0.16 8.33 -13.70
C MET A 181 0.98 8.41 -14.72
N VAL A 182 1.39 7.27 -15.28
CA VAL A 182 2.39 7.20 -16.35
C VAL A 182 1.75 7.17 -17.74
N ALA A 183 0.54 7.71 -17.88
CA ALA A 183 -0.22 7.80 -19.12
C ALA A 183 -0.43 6.43 -19.81
N LEU A 184 -0.62 5.37 -19.01
CA LEU A 184 -0.81 4.00 -19.48
C LEU A 184 0.33 3.53 -20.40
N ARG A 185 1.56 4.01 -20.17
CA ARG A 185 2.76 3.65 -20.94
C ARG A 185 2.89 2.14 -21.14
N ASP A 186 2.58 1.37 -20.10
CA ASP A 186 2.63 -0.09 -20.10
C ASP A 186 1.24 -0.66 -19.82
N ALA A 187 0.22 -0.21 -20.58
CA ALA A 187 -1.18 -0.57 -20.38
C ALA A 187 -1.44 -2.09 -20.28
N TRP A 188 -0.59 -2.91 -20.89
CA TRP A 188 -0.65 -4.37 -20.83
C TRP A 188 -0.42 -4.92 -19.41
N LEU A 189 0.18 -4.14 -18.50
CA LEU A 189 0.30 -4.50 -17.08
C LEU A 189 -1.04 -4.43 -16.33
N VAL A 190 -2.04 -3.71 -16.84
CA VAL A 190 -3.38 -3.63 -16.21
C VAL A 190 -4.09 -5.00 -16.17
N PRO A 191 -4.26 -5.73 -17.29
CA PRO A 191 -4.83 -7.07 -17.23
C PRO A 191 -3.97 -8.05 -16.42
N VAL A 192 -2.65 -7.88 -16.38
CA VAL A 192 -1.76 -8.68 -15.52
C VAL A 192 -2.01 -8.42 -14.03
N ALA A 193 -2.15 -7.15 -13.64
CA ALA A 193 -2.54 -6.75 -12.28
C ALA A 193 -3.92 -7.31 -11.91
N LEU A 194 -4.87 -7.31 -12.86
CA LEU A 194 -6.19 -7.90 -12.66
C LEU A 194 -6.10 -9.40 -12.36
N VAL A 195 -5.31 -10.16 -13.13
CA VAL A 195 -5.10 -11.60 -12.86
C VAL A 195 -4.50 -11.79 -11.47
N GLY A 196 -3.43 -11.07 -11.13
CA GLY A 196 -2.82 -11.13 -9.80
C GLY A 196 -3.80 -10.80 -8.68
N ALA A 197 -4.57 -9.73 -8.82
CA ALA A 197 -5.56 -9.30 -7.83
C ALA A 197 -6.68 -10.34 -7.66
N VAL A 198 -7.16 -10.94 -8.74
CA VAL A 198 -8.14 -12.04 -8.68
C VAL A 198 -7.58 -13.25 -7.95
N LEU A 199 -6.31 -13.62 -8.20
CA LEU A 199 -5.65 -14.71 -7.47
C LEU A 199 -5.54 -14.42 -5.96
N VAL A 200 -5.27 -13.18 -5.58
CA VAL A 200 -5.35 -12.75 -4.17
C VAL A 200 -6.76 -12.97 -3.62
N GLY A 201 -7.80 -12.58 -4.37
CA GLY A 201 -9.20 -12.84 -3.99
C GLY A 201 -9.51 -14.33 -3.82
N VAL A 202 -8.96 -15.17 -4.70
CA VAL A 202 -9.08 -16.64 -4.64
C VAL A 202 -8.42 -17.18 -3.38
N VAL A 203 -7.19 -16.75 -3.05
CA VAL A 203 -6.54 -17.07 -1.77
C VAL A 203 -7.44 -16.68 -0.59
N TRP A 204 -8.01 -15.48 -0.63
CA TRP A 204 -8.88 -14.98 0.43
C TRP A 204 -10.16 -15.81 0.61
N ALA A 205 -10.79 -16.18 -0.50
CA ALA A 205 -12.03 -16.97 -0.53
C ALA A 205 -11.82 -18.42 -0.06
N MET A 206 -10.64 -19.00 -0.35
CA MET A 206 -10.28 -20.37 0.03
C MET A 206 -9.80 -20.45 1.48
N VAL A 207 -8.86 -19.59 1.87
CA VAL A 207 -8.26 -19.60 3.22
C VAL A 207 -9.26 -19.08 4.27
N ARG A 208 -10.14 -18.14 3.88
CA ARG A 208 -11.14 -17.50 4.75
C ARG A 208 -10.50 -16.97 6.04
N PRO A 209 -9.56 -16.01 5.94
CA PRO A 209 -8.85 -15.48 7.09
C PRO A 209 -9.80 -14.81 8.07
N THR A 210 -9.51 -14.95 9.36
CA THR A 210 -10.33 -14.40 10.45
C THR A 210 -9.42 -13.94 11.59
N PRO A 211 -9.75 -12.84 12.28
CA PRO A 211 -8.96 -12.31 13.40
C PRO A 211 -8.58 -13.36 14.46
N ASP A 212 -9.48 -14.30 14.75
CA ASP A 212 -9.29 -15.31 15.80
C ASP A 212 -8.42 -16.50 15.40
N ARG A 213 -8.08 -16.66 14.11
CA ARG A 213 -7.30 -17.78 13.60
C ARG A 213 -6.04 -17.27 12.92
N GLN A 214 -5.02 -17.02 13.74
CA GLN A 214 -3.72 -16.49 13.32
C GLN A 214 -3.13 -17.24 12.12
N ALA A 215 -3.14 -18.57 12.15
CA ALA A 215 -2.61 -19.38 11.05
C ALA A 215 -3.28 -19.05 9.70
N ARG A 216 -4.62 -18.92 9.67
CA ARG A 216 -5.34 -18.56 8.43
C ARG A 216 -5.01 -17.16 7.95
N LEU A 217 -4.90 -16.21 8.87
CA LEU A 217 -4.51 -14.85 8.53
C LEU A 217 -3.09 -14.81 7.95
N MET A 218 -2.14 -15.46 8.61
CA MET A 218 -0.75 -15.56 8.14
C MET A 218 -0.65 -16.26 6.78
N THR A 219 -1.37 -17.36 6.57
CA THR A 219 -1.40 -18.04 5.26
C THR A 219 -1.94 -17.12 4.17
N ALA A 220 -3.06 -16.43 4.40
CA ALA A 220 -3.63 -15.53 3.42
C ALA A 220 -2.68 -14.35 3.10
N ILE A 221 -2.13 -13.71 4.13
CA ILE A 221 -1.24 -12.56 4.00
C ILE A 221 0.10 -12.93 3.37
N GLY A 222 0.67 -14.08 3.72
CA GLY A 222 1.93 -14.56 3.15
C GLY A 222 1.81 -15.03 1.70
N LEU A 223 0.70 -15.67 1.32
CA LEU A 223 0.50 -16.14 -0.05
C LEU A 223 0.08 -15.02 -1.02
N SER A 224 -0.63 -14.00 -0.53
CA SER A 224 -1.17 -12.92 -1.36
C SER A 224 -0.12 -12.23 -2.26
N PRO A 225 1.02 -11.74 -1.76
CA PRO A 225 2.02 -11.11 -2.62
C PRO A 225 2.65 -12.09 -3.62
N VAL A 226 2.85 -13.36 -3.23
CA VAL A 226 3.40 -14.40 -4.12
C VAL A 226 2.49 -14.60 -5.32
N VAL A 227 1.18 -14.80 -5.09
CA VAL A 227 0.22 -15.03 -6.18
C VAL A 227 -0.09 -13.76 -6.97
N PHE A 228 0.13 -12.58 -6.39
CA PHE A 228 -0.04 -11.31 -7.08
C PHE A 228 1.12 -11.01 -8.04
N TRP A 229 2.36 -11.24 -7.61
CA TRP A 229 3.56 -10.95 -8.42
C TRP A 229 3.90 -12.07 -9.41
N ALA A 230 3.47 -13.31 -9.21
CA ALA A 230 3.74 -14.38 -10.16
C ALA A 230 3.18 -14.09 -11.58
N PRO A 231 1.92 -13.61 -11.75
CA PRO A 231 1.43 -13.11 -13.03
C PRO A 231 2.23 -11.93 -13.59
N TYR A 232 2.79 -11.07 -12.74
CA TYR A 232 3.65 -9.96 -13.21
C TYR A 232 4.89 -10.48 -13.92
N PHE A 233 5.64 -11.40 -13.28
CA PHE A 233 6.80 -12.02 -13.91
C PHE A 233 6.42 -12.82 -15.16
N ALA A 234 5.34 -13.60 -15.11
CA ALA A 234 4.85 -14.33 -16.28
C ALA A 234 4.46 -13.39 -17.42
N GLY A 235 3.78 -12.29 -17.11
CA GLY A 235 3.37 -11.27 -18.07
C GLY A 235 4.56 -10.62 -18.76
N VAL A 236 5.59 -10.22 -17.99
CA VAL A 236 6.83 -9.66 -18.55
C VAL A 236 7.55 -10.71 -19.41
N ALA A 237 7.68 -11.95 -18.94
CA ALA A 237 8.29 -13.03 -19.71
C ALA A 237 7.59 -13.30 -21.04
N LEU A 238 6.25 -13.22 -21.07
CA LEU A 238 5.45 -13.41 -22.27
C LEU A 238 5.53 -12.20 -23.22
N HIS A 239 5.47 -10.99 -22.68
CA HIS A 239 5.50 -9.75 -23.44
C HIS A 239 6.87 -9.55 -24.12
N ASP A 240 7.95 -9.70 -23.35
CA ASP A 240 9.32 -9.44 -23.84
C ASP A 240 10.01 -10.70 -24.37
N ARG A 241 9.36 -11.86 -24.25
CA ARG A 241 9.88 -13.20 -24.61
C ARG A 241 11.15 -13.58 -23.86
N ALA A 242 11.46 -12.89 -22.77
CA ALA A 242 12.63 -13.08 -21.94
C ALA A 242 12.42 -12.48 -20.55
N LEU A 243 13.19 -12.96 -19.58
CA LEU A 243 13.39 -12.30 -18.30
C LEU A 243 14.88 -12.01 -18.13
N SER A 244 15.23 -10.76 -17.82
CA SER A 244 16.59 -10.38 -17.42
C SER A 244 17.01 -11.10 -16.13
N PHE A 245 16.06 -11.40 -15.23
CA PHE A 245 16.34 -12.03 -13.96
C PHE A 245 16.53 -13.55 -14.10
N SER A 246 17.56 -14.09 -13.45
CA SER A 246 17.74 -15.54 -13.37
C SER A 246 16.63 -16.19 -12.52
N PRO A 247 16.41 -17.51 -12.65
CA PRO A 247 15.45 -18.26 -11.83
C PRO A 247 15.57 -18.02 -10.32
N GLU A 248 16.79 -17.94 -9.81
CA GLU A 248 17.08 -17.68 -8.40
C GLU A 248 16.61 -16.30 -7.97
N ILE A 249 16.74 -15.29 -8.84
CA ILE A 249 16.37 -13.90 -8.51
C ILE A 249 14.86 -13.73 -8.56
N TRP A 250 14.19 -14.09 -9.66
CA TRP A 250 12.74 -13.87 -9.73
C TRP A 250 11.98 -14.82 -8.79
N GLY A 251 12.41 -16.08 -8.68
CA GLY A 251 11.84 -17.03 -7.72
C GLY A 251 12.09 -16.61 -6.27
N GLY A 252 13.30 -16.13 -5.97
CA GLY A 252 13.65 -15.55 -4.68
C GLY A 252 12.82 -14.31 -4.36
N THR A 253 12.58 -13.42 -5.33
CA THR A 253 11.74 -12.22 -5.16
C THR A 253 10.33 -12.61 -4.73
N LEU A 254 9.72 -13.58 -5.40
CA LEU A 254 8.40 -14.10 -5.02
C LEU A 254 8.41 -14.62 -3.57
N ALA A 255 9.38 -15.46 -3.21
CA ALA A 255 9.49 -15.98 -1.86
C ALA A 255 9.66 -14.86 -0.80
N TRP A 256 10.54 -13.89 -1.06
CA TRP A 256 10.83 -12.80 -0.14
C TRP A 256 9.63 -11.88 0.10
N THR A 257 8.84 -11.55 -0.94
CA THR A 257 7.62 -10.74 -0.75
C THR A 257 6.59 -11.44 0.15
N GLY A 258 6.48 -12.77 0.07
CA GLY A 258 5.66 -13.55 1.00
C GLY A 258 6.22 -13.57 2.42
N LEU A 259 7.54 -13.76 2.56
CA LEU A 259 8.23 -13.75 3.87
C LEU A 259 8.14 -12.38 4.56
N GLU A 260 8.26 -11.28 3.80
CA GLU A 260 8.09 -9.91 4.29
C GLU A 260 6.72 -9.75 4.96
N MET A 261 5.65 -10.11 4.24
CA MET A 261 4.29 -9.98 4.77
C MET A 261 4.01 -10.95 5.93
N LEU A 262 4.61 -12.14 5.92
CA LEU A 262 4.55 -13.07 7.06
C LEU A 262 5.25 -12.49 8.30
N ALA A 263 6.42 -11.87 8.14
CA ALA A 263 7.14 -11.24 9.24
C ALA A 263 6.34 -10.08 9.84
N LEU A 264 5.75 -9.23 9.00
CA LEU A 264 4.87 -8.14 9.44
C LEU A 264 3.60 -8.67 10.14
N ALA A 265 2.99 -9.73 9.61
CA ALA A 265 1.84 -10.37 10.24
C ALA A 265 2.20 -10.97 11.61
N ALA A 266 3.33 -11.67 11.72
CA ALA A 266 3.80 -12.24 12.99
C ALA A 266 4.06 -11.14 14.03
N LEU A 267 4.73 -10.05 13.65
CA LEU A 267 5.02 -8.93 14.55
C LEU A 267 3.74 -8.28 15.06
N THR A 268 2.78 -7.98 14.18
CA THR A 268 1.51 -7.35 14.58
C THR A 268 0.63 -8.26 15.45
N LEU A 269 0.65 -9.57 15.20
CA LEU A 269 -0.08 -10.55 16.02
C LEU A 269 0.54 -10.72 17.41
N ASN A 270 1.87 -10.66 17.53
CA ASN A 270 2.56 -10.71 18.82
C ASN A 270 2.20 -9.52 19.71
N LEU A 271 2.11 -8.30 19.15
CA LEU A 271 1.69 -7.11 19.90
C LEU A 271 0.28 -7.27 20.50
N ARG A 272 -0.65 -7.83 19.72
CA ARG A 272 -2.03 -8.09 20.17
C ARG A 272 -2.12 -9.14 21.28
N ALA A 273 -1.25 -10.15 21.24
CA ALA A 273 -1.22 -11.16 22.30
C ALA A 273 -0.82 -10.51 23.64
N THR A 274 0.18 -9.64 23.63
CA THR A 274 0.66 -8.90 24.81
C THR A 274 -0.40 -7.97 25.41
N GLU A 275 -1.16 -7.25 24.59
CA GLU A 275 -2.25 -6.38 25.08
C GLU A 275 -3.31 -7.17 25.85
N ARG A 276 -3.67 -8.37 25.37
CA ARG A 276 -4.66 -9.23 26.05
C ARG A 276 -4.17 -9.69 27.42
N THR A 277 -2.89 -10.07 27.55
CA THR A 277 -2.31 -10.51 28.84
C THR A 277 -2.25 -9.39 29.87
N ILE A 278 -2.03 -8.13 29.46
CA ILE A 278 -1.99 -6.98 30.38
C ILE A 278 -3.39 -6.63 30.91
N THR A 279 -4.43 -6.78 30.08
CA THR A 279 -5.81 -6.39 30.44
C THR A 279 -6.57 -7.38 31.32
N VAL A 280 -6.07 -8.61 31.50
CA VAL A 280 -6.66 -9.61 32.41
C VAL A 280 -5.78 -9.66 33.66
N PRO A 281 -6.22 -9.12 34.82
CA PRO A 281 -5.46 -9.29 36.05
C PRO A 281 -5.36 -10.78 36.38
N PRO A 282 -4.25 -11.26 36.98
CA PRO A 282 -4.19 -12.63 37.47
C PRO A 282 -5.34 -12.83 38.46
N ALA A 283 -6.16 -13.84 38.21
CA ALA A 283 -7.19 -14.26 39.15
C ALA A 283 -6.47 -14.72 40.43
N HIS A 284 -6.63 -13.94 41.49
CA HIS A 284 -6.28 -14.32 42.86
C HIS A 284 -7.56 -14.71 43.60
#